data_AF-A0A3D2KPY7-F1
#
_entry.id   AF-A0A3D2KPY7-F1
#
_cell.length_a   1.000
_cell.length_b   1.000
_cell.length_c   1.000
_cell.angle_alpha   90.00
_cell.angle_beta   90.00
_cell.angle_gamma   90.00
#
_symmetry.space_group_name_H-M   'P 1'
#
loop_
_entity.id
_entity.type
_entity.pdbx_description
1 polymer ?
#
loop_
_entity_poly.entity_id
_entity_poly.type
_entity_poly.pdbx_seq_one_letter_code
_entity_poly.pdbx_strand_id
1 'polypeptide(L)'
;MPGAHWFTGTEGDRVAAKLAGRPERYGVMPCGGPMLGFVFAVDTPRGGRELTVYVSGDTEFGSFPEGPFDAAVVSCGGMLMNPSTRRAEGPFLDEVHLARAASETLKAEVLVPVHYDHPVFLTPFDIDRLRAELRTRPQAPRLLTCAYGVWETLLTP
;
A
#
# COMPACT_ATOMS: atom_id res chain seq x y z
N MET A 1 -1.03 -23.20 -16.65
CA MET A 1 -2.05 -22.86 -15.62
C MET A 1 -2.46 -21.41 -15.81
N PRO A 2 -3.75 -21.05 -15.65
CA PRO A 2 -4.15 -19.63 -15.65
C PRO A 2 -3.38 -18.88 -14.56
N GLY A 3 -2.92 -17.67 -14.87
CA GLY A 3 -2.19 -16.83 -13.91
C GLY A 3 -3.09 -16.45 -12.73
N ALA A 4 -2.55 -16.41 -11.53
CA ALA A 4 -3.28 -15.96 -10.35
C ALA A 4 -3.73 -14.50 -10.56
N HIS A 5 -5.04 -14.26 -10.47
CA HIS A 5 -5.65 -12.93 -10.48
C HIS A 5 -6.63 -12.81 -9.31
N TRP A 6 -6.85 -11.58 -8.88
CA TRP A 6 -7.61 -11.25 -7.66
C TRP A 6 -9.14 -11.26 -7.84
N PHE A 7 -9.64 -11.33 -9.07
CA PHE A 7 -11.07 -11.46 -9.36
C PHE A 7 -11.60 -12.85 -9.00
N THR A 8 -12.77 -12.89 -8.35
CA THR A 8 -13.45 -14.13 -7.95
C THR A 8 -14.81 -14.27 -8.67
N GLY A 9 -15.42 -15.45 -8.57
CA GLY A 9 -16.71 -15.75 -9.20
C GLY A 9 -16.68 -15.58 -10.73
N THR A 10 -17.83 -15.19 -11.31
CA THR A 10 -17.99 -15.07 -12.77
C THR A 10 -17.10 -13.99 -13.39
N GLU A 11 -16.72 -12.96 -12.64
CA GLU A 11 -15.74 -11.99 -13.10
C GLU A 11 -14.34 -12.61 -13.14
N GLY A 12 -13.97 -13.35 -12.10
CA GLY A 12 -12.76 -14.15 -12.05
C GLY A 12 -12.62 -15.06 -13.26
N ASP A 13 -13.66 -15.83 -13.57
CA ASP A 13 -13.65 -16.75 -14.71
C ASP A 13 -13.38 -16.03 -16.05
N ARG A 14 -13.96 -14.83 -16.23
CA ARG A 14 -13.73 -14.00 -17.44
C ARG A 14 -12.30 -13.50 -17.52
N VAL A 15 -11.70 -13.14 -16.39
CA VAL A 15 -10.30 -12.68 -16.34
C VAL A 15 -9.36 -13.86 -16.55
N ALA A 16 -9.57 -15.00 -15.89
CA ALA A 16 -8.82 -16.24 -16.11
C ALA A 16 -8.78 -16.63 -17.58
N ALA A 17 -9.93 -16.60 -18.25
CA ALA A 17 -10.05 -16.93 -19.67
C ALA A 17 -9.25 -15.97 -20.57
N LYS A 18 -9.23 -14.66 -20.26
CA LYS A 18 -8.44 -13.67 -21.00
C LYS A 18 -6.93 -13.85 -20.82
N LEU A 19 -6.51 -14.37 -19.66
CA LEU A 19 -5.10 -14.59 -19.30
C LEU A 19 -4.61 -16.01 -19.65
N ALA A 20 -5.51 -16.89 -20.10
CA ALA A 20 -5.18 -18.25 -20.49
C ALA A 20 -4.12 -18.25 -21.61
N GLY A 21 -2.97 -18.87 -21.33
CA GLY A 21 -1.86 -18.98 -22.28
C GLY A 21 -0.98 -17.72 -22.39
N ARG A 22 -1.27 -16.66 -21.64
CA ARG A 22 -0.47 -15.42 -21.59
C ARG A 22 -0.37 -14.83 -20.18
N PRO A 23 0.20 -15.56 -19.20
CA PRO A 23 0.32 -15.09 -17.82
C PRO A 23 1.09 -13.77 -17.71
N GLU A 24 2.00 -13.48 -18.62
CA GLU A 24 2.84 -12.27 -18.66
C GLU A 24 2.09 -10.97 -18.97
N ARG A 25 0.87 -11.04 -19.55
CA ARG A 25 0.16 -9.85 -20.07
C ARG A 25 -0.59 -9.04 -19.02
N TYR A 26 -0.75 -9.58 -17.84
CA TYR A 26 -1.35 -8.90 -16.73
C TYR A 26 -0.47 -9.20 -15.56
N GLY A 27 0.19 -8.15 -15.03
CA GLY A 27 1.24 -8.26 -14.03
C GLY A 27 0.93 -9.42 -13.10
N VAL A 28 1.66 -10.53 -13.29
CA VAL A 28 1.58 -11.67 -12.39
C VAL A 28 2.07 -11.07 -11.09
N MET A 29 1.16 -10.58 -10.26
CA MET A 29 1.48 -10.30 -8.89
C MET A 29 1.35 -11.67 -8.24
N PRO A 30 2.46 -12.40 -8.01
CA PRO A 30 2.40 -13.72 -7.37
C PRO A 30 1.73 -13.65 -5.99
N CYS A 31 1.51 -12.43 -5.45
CA CYS A 31 0.89 -12.14 -4.16
C CYS A 31 -0.17 -11.00 -4.24
N GLY A 32 -0.79 -10.74 -5.40
CA GLY A 32 -1.56 -9.52 -5.67
C GLY A 32 -3.06 -9.53 -5.39
N GLY A 33 -3.49 -10.20 -4.32
CA GLY A 33 -4.87 -10.08 -3.84
C GLY A 33 -5.09 -8.73 -3.13
N PRO A 34 -6.36 -8.36 -2.83
CA PRO A 34 -6.63 -7.23 -1.96
C PRO A 34 -5.84 -7.39 -0.67
N MET A 35 -4.95 -6.45 -0.39
CA MET A 35 -4.16 -6.48 0.84
C MET A 35 -5.08 -6.09 1.99
N LEU A 36 -5.20 -6.95 3.00
CA LEU A 36 -5.93 -6.62 4.21
C LEU A 36 -5.13 -5.64 5.05
N GLY A 37 -5.83 -4.68 5.67
CA GLY A 37 -5.24 -3.86 6.71
C GLY A 37 -5.09 -4.65 8.01
N PHE A 38 -3.95 -4.52 8.68
CA PHE A 38 -3.72 -5.13 9.99
C PHE A 38 -2.76 -4.30 10.83
N VAL A 39 -2.87 -4.46 12.14
CA VAL A 39 -1.92 -3.92 13.12
C VAL A 39 -1.21 -5.10 13.75
N PHE A 40 0.11 -5.00 13.88
CA PHE A 40 0.90 -5.98 14.61
C PHE A 40 1.86 -5.30 15.56
N ALA A 41 2.21 -6.03 16.60
CA ALA A 41 3.16 -5.61 17.62
C ALA A 41 4.49 -6.35 17.43
N VAL A 42 5.59 -5.65 17.69
CA VAL A 42 6.94 -6.21 17.63
C VAL A 42 7.65 -5.98 18.95
N ASP A 43 8.11 -7.07 19.55
CA ASP A 43 8.99 -7.02 20.72
C ASP A 43 10.38 -6.53 20.30
N THR A 44 10.90 -5.53 21.02
CA THR A 44 12.26 -5.04 20.76
C THR A 44 13.28 -5.92 21.50
N PRO A 45 14.36 -6.37 20.83
CA PRO A 45 15.41 -7.12 21.50
C PRO A 45 16.02 -6.27 22.62
N ARG A 46 16.09 -6.84 23.84
CA ARG A 46 16.60 -6.24 25.10
C ARG A 46 15.60 -5.46 25.97
N GLY A 47 14.33 -5.86 26.01
CA GLY A 47 13.39 -5.37 27.03
C GLY A 47 13.03 -3.89 26.86
N GLY A 48 13.07 -3.39 25.63
CA GLY A 48 12.46 -2.11 25.29
C GLY A 48 10.93 -2.21 25.28
N ARG A 49 10.26 -1.11 24.91
CA ARG A 49 8.81 -1.12 24.73
C ARG A 49 8.42 -1.91 23.48
N GLU A 50 7.19 -2.45 23.48
CA GLU A 50 6.54 -3.01 22.30
C GLU A 50 6.32 -1.91 21.25
N LEU A 51 6.57 -2.23 19.98
CA LEU A 51 6.34 -1.30 18.85
C LEU A 51 5.09 -1.72 18.07
N THR A 52 4.24 -0.77 17.73
CA THR A 52 3.02 -1.01 16.94
C THR A 52 3.21 -0.57 15.48
N VAL A 53 2.97 -1.48 14.56
CA VAL A 53 3.05 -1.24 13.12
C VAL A 53 1.69 -1.45 12.49
N TYR A 54 1.20 -0.42 11.80
CA TYR A 54 0.01 -0.49 10.97
C TYR A 54 0.40 -0.71 9.52
N VAL A 55 -0.23 -1.70 8.86
CA VAL A 55 -0.16 -1.91 7.41
C VAL A 55 -1.56 -1.70 6.88
N SER A 56 -1.73 -0.76 5.94
CA SER A 56 -3.08 -0.39 5.49
C SER A 56 -3.75 -1.42 4.60
N GLY A 57 -2.95 -2.18 3.85
CA GLY A 57 -3.45 -2.87 2.68
C GLY A 57 -4.13 -1.90 1.70
N ASP A 58 -5.04 -2.40 0.87
CA ASP A 58 -5.76 -1.61 -0.12
C ASP A 58 -6.95 -0.92 0.54
N THR A 59 -6.76 0.33 0.98
CA THR A 59 -7.71 1.04 1.84
C THR A 59 -8.07 2.41 1.26
N GLU A 60 -9.38 2.76 1.32
CA GLU A 60 -9.88 4.09 0.94
C GLU A 60 -9.58 5.16 2.01
N PHE A 61 -9.57 6.42 1.60
CA PHE A 61 -9.45 7.53 2.55
C PHE A 61 -10.59 7.50 3.59
N GLY A 62 -10.23 7.65 4.87
CA GLY A 62 -11.18 7.66 5.99
C GLY A 62 -11.44 6.31 6.65
N SER A 63 -10.84 5.23 6.13
CA SER A 63 -10.93 3.88 6.72
C SER A 63 -9.71 3.51 7.58
N PHE A 64 -8.85 4.49 7.90
CA PHE A 64 -7.69 4.27 8.74
C PHE A 64 -8.07 4.13 10.22
N PRO A 65 -7.44 3.21 10.97
CA PRO A 65 -7.59 3.15 12.42
C PRO A 65 -6.97 4.39 13.07
N GLU A 66 -7.52 4.81 14.21
CA GLU A 66 -6.92 5.86 15.03
C GLU A 66 -5.66 5.33 15.75
N GLY A 67 -4.58 6.10 15.70
CA GLY A 67 -3.32 5.80 16.39
C GLY A 67 -3.21 6.37 17.82
N PRO A 68 -2.00 6.48 18.38
CA PRO A 68 -0.71 6.55 17.69
C PRO A 68 -0.10 5.19 17.31
N PHE A 69 0.68 5.17 16.22
CA PHE A 69 1.48 4.03 15.77
C PHE A 69 2.97 4.39 15.71
N ASP A 70 3.85 3.41 15.91
CA ASP A 70 5.29 3.63 15.72
C ASP A 70 5.65 3.74 14.24
N ALA A 71 5.00 2.92 13.41
CA ALA A 71 5.10 3.00 11.96
C ALA A 71 3.76 2.73 11.29
N ALA A 72 3.53 3.43 10.18
CA ALA A 72 2.42 3.17 9.27
C ALA A 72 2.97 2.90 7.86
N VAL A 73 2.69 1.71 7.33
CA VAL A 73 2.93 1.33 5.94
C VAL A 73 1.61 1.51 5.19
N VAL A 74 1.54 2.51 4.32
CA VAL A 74 0.29 2.90 3.68
C VAL A 74 0.37 2.67 2.18
N SER A 75 -0.57 1.91 1.62
CA SER A 75 -0.79 1.80 0.18
C SER A 75 -1.31 3.14 -0.33
N CYS A 76 -0.54 3.78 -1.20
CA CYS A 76 -0.87 5.06 -1.82
C CYS A 76 -1.11 4.90 -3.32
N GLY A 77 -1.53 3.69 -3.70
CA GLY A 77 -1.64 3.30 -5.09
C GLY A 77 -2.71 4.03 -5.85
N GLY A 78 -2.50 4.03 -7.17
CA GLY A 78 -3.42 4.62 -8.13
C GLY A 78 -4.55 3.65 -8.50
N MET A 79 -5.57 4.20 -9.16
CA MET A 79 -6.56 3.39 -9.84
C MET A 79 -5.87 2.54 -10.92
N LEU A 80 -6.41 1.35 -11.18
CA LEU A 80 -5.92 0.45 -12.22
C LEU A 80 -7.06 0.12 -13.19
N MET A 81 -6.73 -0.25 -14.43
CA MET A 81 -7.74 -0.68 -15.39
C MET A 81 -8.22 -2.09 -15.06
N ASN A 82 -9.48 -2.27 -14.68
CA ASN A 82 -10.07 -3.59 -14.51
C ASN A 82 -10.00 -4.35 -15.87
N PRO A 83 -9.41 -5.56 -15.93
CA PRO A 83 -9.23 -6.32 -17.16
C PRO A 83 -10.53 -6.91 -17.70
N SER A 84 -11.53 -7.10 -16.84
CA SER A 84 -12.88 -7.57 -17.17
C SER A 84 -13.70 -6.43 -17.77
N THR A 85 -13.89 -5.34 -17.02
CA THR A 85 -14.81 -4.24 -17.33
C THR A 85 -14.18 -3.13 -18.17
N ARG A 86 -12.84 -3.04 -18.19
CA ARG A 86 -12.05 -1.93 -18.77
C ARG A 86 -12.40 -0.58 -18.18
N ARG A 87 -12.79 -0.55 -16.90
CA ARG A 87 -12.99 0.69 -16.14
C ARG A 87 -11.81 0.90 -15.21
N ALA A 88 -11.51 2.16 -14.90
CA ALA A 88 -10.59 2.48 -13.84
C ALA A 88 -11.26 2.13 -12.50
N GLU A 89 -10.60 1.32 -11.68
CA GLU A 89 -11.12 0.82 -10.40
C GLU A 89 -9.99 0.77 -9.36
N GLY A 90 -10.36 0.70 -8.08
CA GLY A 90 -9.45 0.61 -6.94
C GLY A 90 -9.42 1.87 -6.07
N PRO A 91 -9.04 1.74 -4.79
CA PRO A 91 -8.87 2.87 -3.90
C PRO A 91 -7.72 3.75 -4.39
N PHE A 92 -7.90 5.06 -4.34
CA PHE A 92 -6.86 6.03 -4.59
C PHE A 92 -6.70 6.94 -3.38
N LEU A 93 -5.46 7.08 -2.91
CA LEU A 93 -5.10 7.97 -1.83
C LEU A 93 -4.04 8.94 -2.34
N ASP A 94 -4.39 10.21 -2.50
CA ASP A 94 -3.46 11.24 -2.94
C ASP A 94 -2.54 11.74 -1.81
N GLU A 95 -1.58 12.59 -2.17
CA GLU A 95 -0.55 13.07 -1.26
C GLU A 95 -1.11 13.93 -0.12
N VAL A 96 -2.13 14.74 -0.42
CA VAL A 96 -2.74 15.67 0.53
C VAL A 96 -3.53 14.90 1.58
N HIS A 97 -4.35 13.95 1.13
CA HIS A 97 -5.14 13.09 1.98
C HIS A 97 -4.26 12.17 2.83
N LEU A 98 -3.18 11.62 2.28
CA LEU A 98 -2.23 10.84 3.05
C LEU A 98 -1.52 11.69 4.11
N ALA A 99 -0.98 12.86 3.73
CA ALA A 99 -0.33 13.75 4.67
C ALA A 99 -1.27 14.13 5.83
N ARG A 100 -2.56 14.34 5.51
CA ARG A 100 -3.60 14.58 6.50
C ARG A 100 -3.81 13.40 7.44
N ALA A 101 -4.09 12.23 6.89
CA ALA A 101 -4.33 11.02 7.67
C ALA A 101 -3.13 10.69 8.56
N ALA A 102 -1.91 10.86 8.03
CA ALA A 102 -0.67 10.59 8.76
C ALA A 102 -0.51 11.46 10.01
N SER A 103 -0.83 12.76 9.93
CA SER A 103 -0.73 13.69 11.06
C SER A 103 -1.94 13.67 12.01
N GLU A 104 -3.16 13.50 11.47
CA GLU A 104 -4.39 13.71 12.25
C GLU A 104 -5.01 12.41 12.78
N THR A 105 -4.91 11.31 12.03
CA THR A 105 -5.60 10.04 12.32
C THR A 105 -4.63 8.98 12.80
N LEU A 106 -3.64 8.64 11.97
CA LEU A 106 -2.65 7.61 12.25
C LEU A 106 -1.67 8.07 13.32
N LYS A 107 -1.30 9.36 13.32
CA LYS A 107 -0.33 9.96 14.23
C LYS A 107 0.94 9.10 14.35
N ALA A 108 1.42 8.62 13.20
CA ALA A 108 2.53 7.70 13.15
C ALA A 108 3.87 8.44 13.37
N GLU A 109 4.85 7.81 14.01
CA GLU A 109 6.20 8.39 14.08
C GLU A 109 6.96 8.25 12.74
N VAL A 110 6.70 7.14 12.04
CA VAL A 110 7.27 6.82 10.72
C VAL A 110 6.16 6.50 9.73
N LEU A 111 6.24 7.09 8.54
CA LEU A 111 5.36 6.79 7.41
C LEU A 111 6.16 6.16 6.27
N VAL A 112 5.65 5.03 5.76
CA VAL A 112 6.20 4.30 4.63
C VAL A 112 5.13 4.19 3.54
N PRO A 113 5.09 5.11 2.55
CA PRO A 113 4.20 4.96 1.40
C PRO A 113 4.68 3.79 0.53
N VAL A 114 3.75 2.99 0.06
CA VAL A 114 3.99 1.85 -0.84
C VAL A 114 2.95 1.82 -1.96
N HIS A 115 3.14 0.92 -2.93
CA HIS A 115 2.18 0.70 -4.02
C HIS A 115 1.93 1.91 -4.92
N TYR A 116 2.87 2.83 -5.08
CA TYR A 116 2.64 4.06 -5.85
C TYR A 116 3.51 4.20 -7.12
N ASP A 117 4.54 3.36 -7.27
CA ASP A 117 5.60 3.49 -8.27
C ASP A 117 5.55 2.40 -9.37
N HIS A 118 4.42 1.72 -9.52
CA HIS A 118 4.23 0.68 -10.54
C HIS A 118 3.55 1.24 -11.81
N PRO A 119 4.04 0.92 -13.04
CA PRO A 119 3.51 1.45 -14.30
C PRO A 119 2.07 1.02 -14.65
N VAL A 120 1.41 0.23 -13.81
CA VAL A 120 0.02 -0.21 -14.01
C VAL A 120 -0.99 0.77 -13.42
N PHE A 121 -0.53 1.66 -12.54
CA PHE A 121 -1.37 2.69 -11.94
C PHE A 121 -1.64 3.80 -12.94
N LEU A 122 -2.91 4.18 -13.04
CA LEU A 122 -3.40 5.22 -13.94
C LEU A 122 -3.24 6.61 -13.33
N THR A 123 -3.35 6.68 -12.00
CA THR A 123 -3.14 7.91 -11.26
C THR A 123 -1.69 7.96 -10.76
N PRO A 124 -0.92 8.99 -11.13
CA PRO A 124 0.41 9.18 -10.57
C PRO A 124 0.30 9.60 -9.10
N PHE A 125 1.32 9.25 -8.33
CA PHE A 125 1.51 9.71 -6.96
C PHE A 125 2.95 10.22 -6.83
N ASP A 126 3.10 11.44 -6.32
CA ASP A 126 4.36 12.16 -6.24
C ASP A 126 4.87 12.22 -4.80
N ILE A 127 5.96 11.50 -4.55
CA ILE A 127 6.61 11.44 -3.23
C ILE A 127 7.17 12.79 -2.80
N ASP A 128 7.66 13.61 -3.72
CA ASP A 128 8.18 14.94 -3.37
C ASP A 128 7.04 15.89 -3.03
N ARG A 129 5.89 15.75 -3.69
CA ARG A 129 4.66 16.45 -3.28
C ARG A 129 4.19 16.02 -1.90
N LEU A 130 4.14 14.71 -1.60
CA LEU A 130 3.83 14.21 -0.25
C LEU A 130 4.78 14.80 0.80
N ARG A 131 6.09 14.81 0.51
CA ARG A 131 7.10 15.40 1.39
C ARG A 131 6.85 16.89 1.63
N ALA A 132 6.46 17.64 0.61
CA ALA A 132 6.12 19.05 0.75
C ALA A 132 4.88 19.25 1.63
N GLU A 133 3.82 18.47 1.42
CA GLU A 133 2.59 18.53 2.21
C GLU A 133 2.85 18.21 3.70
N LEU A 134 3.63 17.16 3.99
CA LEU A 134 4.00 16.78 5.35
C LEU A 134 4.74 17.90 6.09
N ARG A 135 5.63 18.64 5.43
CA ARG A 135 6.38 19.76 6.07
C ARG A 135 5.49 20.89 6.57
N THR A 136 4.28 21.03 6.04
CA THR A 136 3.34 22.06 6.49
C THR A 136 2.56 21.66 7.74
N ARG A 137 2.66 20.39 8.17
CA ARG A 137 1.82 19.83 9.23
C ARG A 137 2.56 19.73 10.57
N PRO A 138 1.89 20.06 11.68
CA PRO A 138 2.43 19.77 13.00
C PRO A 138 2.55 18.26 13.21
N GLN A 139 3.60 17.81 13.89
CA GLN A 139 3.83 16.39 14.21
C GLN A 139 3.90 15.49 12.97
N ALA A 140 4.44 16.00 11.86
CA ALA A 140 4.63 15.18 10.66
C ALA A 140 5.55 13.97 10.94
N PRO A 141 5.19 12.76 10.48
CA PRO A 141 6.05 11.59 10.59
C PRO A 141 7.37 11.79 9.85
N ARG A 142 8.37 11.01 10.24
CA ARG A 142 9.52 10.75 9.37
C ARG A 142 9.06 9.94 8.15
N LEU A 143 9.39 10.41 6.95
CA LEU A 143 9.05 9.72 5.71
C LEU A 143 10.19 8.78 5.30
N LEU A 144 9.89 7.49 5.13
CA LEU A 144 10.82 6.47 4.62
C LEU A 144 10.29 5.90 3.31
N THR A 145 11.13 5.91 2.27
CA THR A 145 10.78 5.43 0.93
C THR A 145 11.54 4.14 0.64
N CYS A 146 10.84 3.09 0.23
CA CYS A 146 11.46 1.85 -0.24
C CYS A 146 11.75 1.94 -1.75
N ALA A 147 12.75 1.21 -2.23
CA ALA A 147 13.05 1.03 -3.65
C ALA A 147 12.99 -0.45 -4.02
N TYR A 148 12.52 -0.76 -5.23
CA TYR A 148 12.47 -2.14 -5.73
C TYR A 148 13.84 -2.82 -5.65
N GLY A 149 13.84 -4.06 -5.14
CA GLY A 149 15.02 -4.90 -5.10
C GLY A 149 16.04 -4.56 -4.02
N VAL A 150 15.78 -3.56 -3.18
CA VAL A 150 16.57 -3.31 -1.97
C VAL A 150 16.00 -4.17 -0.84
N TRP A 151 16.78 -5.18 -0.43
CA TRP A 151 16.42 -6.07 0.68
C TRP A 151 17.32 -5.78 1.87
N GLU A 152 16.73 -5.43 3.00
CA GLU A 152 17.42 -5.41 4.29
C GLU A 152 17.01 -6.64 5.09
N THR A 153 18.00 -7.38 5.59
CA THR A 153 17.76 -8.47 6.54
C THR A 153 17.51 -7.85 7.91
N LEU A 154 16.25 -7.75 8.30
CA LEU A 154 15.83 -7.14 9.58
C LEU A 154 16.03 -8.05 10.79
N LEU A 155 16.22 -9.36 10.57
CA LEU A 155 16.50 -10.35 11.60
C LEU A 155 17.43 -11.43 11.05
N THR A 156 18.54 -11.69 11.74
CA THR A 156 19.35 -12.91 11.56
C THR A 156 19.13 -13.82 12.77
N PRO A 157 19.17 -15.16 12.61
CA PRO A 157 18.93 -16.10 13.70
C PRO A 157 19.81 -15.87 14.94
#